data_AF-A0A7S1RRD3-F1
#
_entry.id   AF-A0A7S1RRD3-F1
#
_cell.length_a   1.000
_cell.length_b   1.000
_cell.length_c   1.000
_cell.angle_alpha   90.00
_cell.angle_beta   90.00
_cell.angle_gamma   90.00
#
_symmetry.space_group_name_H-M   'P 1'
#
loop_
_entity.id
_entity.type
_entity.pdbx_description
1 polymer ?
#
loop_
_entity_poly.entity_id
_entity_poly.type
_entity_poly.pdbx_seq_one_letter_code
_entity_poly.pdbx_strand_id
1 'polypeptide(L)'
;GVELNRVVDEQDDDRRRREERNRNQWDWDSICAYRTPKVVRIRDKFLGAFYWFMVTFIIMYFIIYVFHVQGMHSEQESGIGTVITKFSGKGFAGGKVFDGPDMRYPIIEPSGAFIMLRRILVANQTMGSCVDWDNPKQCPCPANATCTNGYCEVQTWCPSIGDQNTANPPQGALLENVTGLEDSTLKIAS
;
A
#
# COMPACT_ATOMS: atom_id res chain seq x y z
N GLY A 1 31.50 69.67 -58.65
CA GLY A 1 31.98 69.32 -57.31
C GLY A 1 30.86 68.71 -56.47
N VAL A 2 29.79 69.48 -56.22
CA VAL A 2 28.73 69.09 -55.28
C VAL A 2 27.79 68.00 -55.81
N GLU A 3 27.49 67.97 -57.12
CA GLU A 3 26.63 66.93 -57.69
C GLU A 3 27.28 65.54 -57.71
N LEU A 4 28.58 65.46 -57.99
CA LEU A 4 29.26 64.16 -58.04
C LEU A 4 29.29 63.47 -56.67
N ASN A 5 29.54 64.23 -55.59
CA ASN A 5 29.52 63.69 -54.24
C ASN A 5 28.11 63.25 -53.82
N ARG A 6 27.07 63.97 -54.24
CA ARG A 6 25.68 63.59 -53.96
C ARG A 6 25.31 62.27 -54.64
N VAL A 7 25.73 62.06 -55.89
CA VAL A 7 25.48 60.80 -56.61
C VAL A 7 26.22 59.63 -55.96
N VAL A 8 27.46 59.84 -55.49
CA VAL A 8 28.23 58.81 -54.78
C VAL A 8 27.61 58.46 -53.43
N ASP A 9 27.20 59.47 -52.63
CA ASP A 9 26.55 59.24 -51.33
C ASP A 9 25.18 58.54 -51.50
N GLU A 10 24.40 58.92 -52.53
CA GLU A 10 23.10 58.30 -52.84
C GLU A 10 23.26 56.84 -53.30
N GLN A 11 24.32 56.55 -54.06
CA GLN A 11 24.64 55.20 -54.51
C GLN A 11 25.16 54.30 -53.36
N ASP A 12 25.86 54.86 -52.38
CA ASP A 12 26.35 54.14 -51.20
C ASP A 12 25.23 53.90 -50.16
N ASP A 13 24.29 54.82 -50.01
CA ASP A 13 23.11 54.64 -49.15
C ASP A 13 22.13 53.60 -49.72
N ASP A 14 21.93 53.56 -51.03
CA ASP A 14 21.14 52.51 -51.69
C ASP A 14 21.75 51.13 -51.52
N ARG A 15 23.09 51.04 -51.52
CA ARG A 15 23.82 49.79 -51.29
C ARG A 15 23.63 49.31 -49.85
N ARG A 16 23.76 50.20 -48.86
CA ARG A 16 23.53 49.90 -47.43
C ARG A 16 22.09 49.46 -47.15
N ARG A 17 21.08 50.11 -47.74
CA ARG A 17 19.66 49.74 -47.57
C ARG A 17 19.33 48.36 -48.15
N ARG A 18 19.99 47.94 -49.24
CA ARG A 18 19.84 46.58 -49.80
C ARG A 18 20.47 45.51 -48.91
N GLU A 19 21.62 45.79 -48.32
CA GLU A 19 22.31 44.88 -47.39
C GLU A 19 21.56 44.72 -46.06
N GLU A 20 20.90 45.76 -45.55
CA GLU A 20 20.03 45.68 -44.37
C GLU A 20 18.73 44.91 -44.63
N ARG A 21 18.13 45.06 -45.83
CA ARG A 21 16.92 44.31 -46.22
C ARG A 21 17.17 42.80 -46.33
N ASN A 22 18.35 42.40 -46.82
CA ASN A 22 18.76 40.99 -46.85
C ASN A 22 19.13 40.42 -45.47
N ARG A 23 19.45 41.26 -44.48
CA ARG A 23 19.80 40.82 -43.12
C ARG A 23 18.59 40.41 -42.28
N ASN A 24 17.40 40.94 -42.60
CA ASN A 24 16.15 40.66 -41.90
C ASN A 24 15.26 39.63 -42.63
N GLN A 25 15.75 39.01 -43.69
CA GLN A 25 15.03 37.97 -44.41
C GLN A 25 15.45 36.60 -43.86
N TRP A 26 14.48 35.90 -43.28
CA TRP A 26 14.66 34.57 -42.70
C TRP A 26 15.21 33.62 -43.75
N ASP A 27 16.42 33.11 -43.53
CA ASP A 27 17.07 32.15 -44.42
C ASP A 27 16.48 30.75 -44.19
N TRP A 28 15.38 30.48 -44.90
CA TRP A 28 14.68 29.19 -44.84
C TRP A 28 15.58 28.01 -45.22
N ASP A 29 16.62 28.24 -46.03
CA ASP A 29 17.59 27.20 -46.39
C ASP A 29 18.44 26.79 -45.19
N SER A 30 18.76 27.74 -44.30
CA SER A 30 19.46 27.45 -43.04
C SER A 30 18.57 26.79 -41.99
N ILE A 31 17.26 27.10 -41.94
CA ILE A 31 16.32 26.52 -40.96
C ILE A 31 15.96 25.09 -41.34
N CYS A 32 15.80 24.82 -42.64
CA CYS A 32 15.56 23.49 -43.18
C CYS A 32 16.86 22.69 -43.41
N ALA A 33 18.02 23.21 -42.99
CA ALA A 33 19.30 22.54 -43.18
C ALA A 33 19.41 21.31 -42.25
N TYR A 34 19.29 20.12 -42.82
CA TYR A 34 19.55 18.87 -42.11
C TYR A 34 21.03 18.51 -42.17
N ARG A 35 21.74 18.69 -41.05
CA ARG A 35 23.17 18.34 -40.94
C ARG A 35 23.33 16.86 -40.62
N THR A 36 23.75 16.06 -41.60
CA THR A 36 24.10 14.65 -41.39
C THR A 36 25.56 14.48 -40.98
N PRO A 37 25.86 13.63 -39.98
CA PRO A 37 27.24 13.27 -39.69
C PRO A 37 27.82 12.44 -40.83
N LYS A 38 29.02 12.80 -41.29
CA LYS A 38 29.77 12.00 -42.26
C LYS A 38 30.31 10.76 -41.56
N VAL A 39 29.81 9.58 -41.92
CA VAL A 39 30.22 8.30 -41.34
C VAL A 39 31.06 7.49 -42.32
N VAL A 40 32.10 6.83 -41.83
CA VAL A 40 32.97 5.93 -42.62
C VAL A 40 32.50 4.49 -42.41
N ARG A 41 32.28 3.76 -43.52
CA ARG A 41 31.85 2.36 -43.49
C ARG A 41 33.06 1.43 -43.59
N ILE A 42 33.41 0.78 -42.48
CA ILE A 42 34.48 -0.23 -42.43
C ILE A 42 33.86 -1.59 -42.81
N ARG A 43 34.38 -2.26 -43.85
CA ARG A 43 33.91 -3.60 -44.28
C ARG A 43 34.77 -4.68 -43.64
N ASP A 44 34.44 -5.03 -42.41
CA ASP A 44 35.07 -6.14 -41.68
C ASP A 44 34.01 -7.17 -41.26
N LYS A 45 34.30 -8.45 -41.47
CA LYS A 45 33.36 -9.55 -41.18
C LYS A 45 33.19 -9.80 -39.68
N PHE A 46 34.27 -9.68 -38.91
CA PHE A 46 34.27 -9.92 -37.47
C PHE A 46 33.58 -8.78 -36.72
N LEU A 47 33.91 -7.53 -37.08
CA LEU A 47 33.29 -6.33 -36.50
C LEU A 47 31.79 -6.29 -36.80
N GLY A 48 31.38 -6.69 -38.01
CA GLY A 48 29.97 -6.82 -38.38
C GLY A 48 29.25 -7.91 -37.56
N ALA A 49 29.88 -9.08 -37.39
CA ALA A 49 29.31 -10.16 -36.60
C ALA A 49 29.13 -9.77 -35.12
N PHE A 50 30.13 -9.13 -34.52
CA PHE A 50 30.05 -8.64 -33.14
C PHE A 50 28.96 -7.58 -32.96
N TYR A 51 28.84 -6.66 -33.92
CA TYR A 51 27.78 -5.66 -33.92
C TYR A 51 26.38 -6.30 -33.93
N TRP A 52 26.14 -7.25 -34.85
CA TRP A 52 24.85 -7.93 -34.92
C TRP A 52 24.58 -8.79 -33.67
N PHE A 53 25.59 -9.46 -33.13
CA PHE A 53 25.46 -10.22 -31.89
C PHE A 53 25.01 -9.32 -30.73
N MET A 54 25.66 -8.17 -30.53
CA MET A 54 25.30 -7.23 -29.47
C MET A 54 23.90 -6.65 -29.67
N VAL A 55 23.56 -6.26 -30.90
CA VAL A 55 22.23 -5.75 -31.24
C VAL A 55 21.16 -6.82 -30.94
N THR A 56 21.35 -8.05 -31.40
CA THR A 56 20.43 -9.16 -31.13
C THR A 56 20.31 -9.45 -29.64
N PHE A 57 21.42 -9.45 -28.90
CA PHE A 57 21.42 -9.68 -27.46
C PHE A 57 20.58 -8.63 -26.71
N ILE A 58 20.73 -7.36 -27.06
CA ILE A 58 19.95 -6.26 -26.46
C ILE A 58 18.47 -6.40 -26.82
N ILE A 59 18.14 -6.66 -28.09
CA ILE A 59 16.75 -6.84 -28.52
C ILE A 59 16.10 -8.03 -27.80
N MET A 60 16.82 -9.15 -27.71
CA MET A 60 16.37 -10.34 -27.00
C MET A 60 16.09 -10.05 -25.53
N TYR A 61 16.93 -9.27 -24.85
CA TYR A 61 16.70 -8.84 -23.48
C TYR A 61 15.37 -8.08 -23.35
N PHE A 62 15.10 -7.10 -24.23
CA PHE A 62 13.83 -6.36 -24.18
C PHE A 62 12.62 -7.28 -24.42
N ILE A 63 12.69 -8.20 -25.39
CA ILE A 63 11.58 -9.09 -25.69
C ILE A 63 11.31 -10.06 -24.53
N ILE A 64 12.34 -10.74 -24.04
CA ILE A 64 12.17 -11.77 -23.00
C ILE A 64 11.90 -11.13 -21.65
N TYR A 65 12.71 -10.17 -21.23
CA TYR A 65 12.58 -9.61 -19.89
C TYR A 65 11.45 -8.59 -19.81
N VAL A 66 11.46 -7.57 -20.68
CA VAL A 66 10.50 -6.44 -20.57
C VAL A 66 9.12 -6.83 -21.08
N PHE A 67 9.01 -7.54 -22.21
CA PHE A 67 7.69 -7.90 -22.73
C PHE A 67 7.12 -9.17 -22.13
N HIS A 68 7.90 -10.25 -22.00
CA HIS A 68 7.37 -11.50 -21.46
C HIS A 68 7.27 -11.51 -19.93
N VAL A 69 8.30 -11.11 -19.20
CA VAL A 69 8.26 -11.18 -17.72
C VAL A 69 7.50 -10.02 -17.12
N GLN A 70 7.80 -8.78 -17.53
CA GLN A 70 7.14 -7.60 -16.96
C GLN A 70 5.76 -7.31 -17.57
N GLY A 71 5.46 -7.87 -18.76
CA GLY A 71 4.16 -7.67 -19.38
C GLY A 71 3.86 -6.22 -19.75
N MET A 72 4.89 -5.38 -19.94
CA MET A 72 4.77 -3.92 -20.13
C MET A 72 4.03 -3.50 -21.42
N HIS A 73 3.67 -4.45 -22.27
CA HIS A 73 2.86 -4.22 -23.47
C HIS A 73 1.35 -4.21 -23.17
N SER A 74 0.94 -4.65 -21.97
CA SER A 74 -0.45 -4.67 -21.53
C SER A 74 -0.65 -3.70 -20.38
N GLU A 75 -1.79 -3.00 -20.38
CA GLU A 75 -2.27 -2.28 -19.21
C GLU A 75 -2.59 -3.30 -18.10
N GLN A 76 -2.08 -3.06 -16.90
CA GLN A 76 -2.33 -3.89 -15.72
C GLN A 76 -3.18 -3.10 -14.75
N GLU A 77 -4.43 -3.53 -14.58
CA GLU A 77 -5.28 -3.00 -13.52
C GLU A 77 -5.21 -3.90 -12.29
N SER A 78 -5.01 -3.30 -11.12
CA SER A 78 -5.11 -4.04 -9.87
C SER A 78 -6.56 -4.45 -9.64
N GLY A 79 -6.82 -5.75 -9.59
CA GLY A 79 -8.16 -6.28 -9.32
C GLY A 79 -8.61 -5.97 -7.90
N ILE A 80 -9.67 -5.18 -7.75
CA ILE A 80 -10.36 -5.01 -6.47
C ILE A 80 -11.34 -6.17 -6.32
N GLY A 81 -10.96 -7.18 -5.53
CA GLY A 81 -11.83 -8.30 -5.17
C GLY A 81 -12.59 -8.03 -3.87
N THR A 82 -13.83 -8.49 -3.79
CA THR A 82 -14.59 -8.54 -2.53
C THR A 82 -14.59 -9.97 -2.01
N VAL A 83 -14.05 -10.17 -0.81
CA VAL A 83 -14.08 -11.49 -0.16
C VAL A 83 -15.23 -11.51 0.83
N ILE A 84 -16.00 -12.60 0.85
CA ILE A 84 -17.04 -12.85 1.85
C ILE A 84 -16.74 -14.18 2.51
N THR A 85 -16.49 -14.15 3.81
CA THR A 85 -16.28 -15.36 4.61
C THR A 85 -17.58 -15.75 5.32
N LYS A 86 -17.89 -17.04 5.35
CA LYS A 86 -19.02 -17.62 6.07
C LYS A 86 -18.54 -18.80 6.92
N PHE A 87 -18.66 -18.66 8.23
CA PHE A 87 -18.40 -19.73 9.17
C PHE A 87 -19.67 -20.55 9.42
N SER A 88 -19.55 -21.87 9.41
CA SER A 88 -20.62 -22.81 9.78
C SER A 88 -20.04 -23.88 10.68
N GLY A 89 -20.53 -23.95 11.91
CA GLY A 89 -20.08 -24.91 12.91
C GLY A 89 -20.98 -24.88 14.12
N LYS A 90 -20.82 -25.89 14.98
CA LYS A 90 -21.42 -25.95 16.30
C LYS A 90 -20.30 -26.23 17.29
N GLY A 91 -20.39 -25.63 18.47
CA GLY A 91 -19.42 -25.82 19.54
C GLY A 91 -20.11 -26.07 20.86
N PHE A 92 -19.45 -26.76 21.77
CA PHE A 92 -19.96 -27.07 23.09
C PHE A 92 -19.02 -26.50 24.15
N ALA A 93 -19.55 -25.71 25.07
CA ALA A 93 -18.81 -25.14 26.21
C ALA A 93 -19.74 -24.93 27.40
N GLY A 94 -19.34 -25.37 28.60
CA GLY A 94 -20.10 -25.14 29.84
C GLY A 94 -21.53 -25.69 29.84
N GLY A 95 -21.78 -26.80 29.15
CA GLY A 95 -23.13 -27.37 29.00
C GLY A 95 -24.06 -26.59 28.07
N LYS A 96 -23.54 -25.60 27.32
CA LYS A 96 -24.28 -24.83 26.32
C LYS A 96 -23.78 -25.17 24.92
N VAL A 97 -24.68 -25.03 23.95
CA VAL A 97 -24.39 -25.18 22.52
C VAL A 97 -24.22 -23.78 21.94
N PHE A 98 -23.11 -23.58 21.24
CA PHE A 98 -22.81 -22.39 20.46
C PHE A 98 -22.99 -22.70 18.98
N ASP A 99 -23.58 -21.78 18.24
CA ASP A 99 -23.69 -21.87 16.78
C ASP A 99 -22.75 -20.88 16.08
N GLY A 100 -22.83 -20.84 14.74
CA GLY A 100 -21.99 -19.96 13.92
C GLY A 100 -22.08 -18.48 14.34
N PRO A 101 -23.29 -17.90 14.47
CA PRO A 101 -23.49 -16.54 14.98
C PRO A 101 -22.92 -16.27 16.38
N ASP A 102 -22.99 -17.23 17.30
CA ASP A 102 -22.48 -17.02 18.66
C ASP A 102 -20.94 -17.06 18.75
N MET A 103 -20.31 -17.91 17.92
CA MET A 103 -18.86 -18.07 17.92
C MET A 103 -18.14 -17.04 17.06
N ARG A 104 -18.82 -16.46 16.06
CA ARG A 104 -18.20 -15.54 15.12
C ARG A 104 -18.67 -14.10 15.36
N TYR A 105 -17.72 -13.20 15.58
CA TYR A 105 -17.98 -11.77 15.63
C TYR A 105 -16.92 -10.97 14.86
N PRO A 106 -17.29 -10.09 13.92
CA PRO A 106 -18.64 -9.85 13.40
C PRO A 106 -19.11 -10.99 12.49
N ILE A 107 -20.44 -11.13 12.33
CA ILE A 107 -21.05 -12.25 11.59
C ILE A 107 -20.62 -12.28 10.11
N ILE A 108 -20.28 -11.12 9.53
CA ILE A 108 -19.80 -10.97 8.15
C ILE A 108 -18.61 -10.01 8.15
N GLU A 109 -17.48 -10.44 7.60
CA GLU A 109 -16.25 -9.65 7.52
C GLU A 109 -15.47 -9.99 6.24
N PRO A 110 -15.00 -8.98 5.48
CA PRO A 110 -14.32 -9.20 4.22
C PRO A 110 -12.82 -9.50 4.36
N SER A 111 -12.18 -9.08 5.46
CA SER A 111 -10.71 -9.17 5.61
C SER A 111 -10.25 -10.32 6.52
N GLY A 112 -11.17 -11.03 7.19
CA GLY A 112 -10.81 -12.01 8.21
C GLY A 112 -12.02 -12.70 8.81
N ALA A 113 -11.75 -13.63 9.73
CA ALA A 113 -12.78 -14.25 10.54
C ALA A 113 -12.26 -14.44 11.97
N PHE A 114 -12.93 -13.82 12.93
CA PHE A 114 -12.69 -14.05 14.35
C PHE A 114 -13.65 -15.12 14.88
N ILE A 115 -13.10 -16.19 15.44
CA ILE A 115 -13.84 -17.35 15.94
C ILE A 115 -13.45 -17.57 17.42
N MET A 116 -14.46 -17.60 18.29
CA MET A 116 -14.29 -17.88 19.70
C MET A 116 -13.96 -19.37 19.93
N LEU A 117 -12.75 -19.66 20.43
CA LEU A 117 -12.33 -21.01 20.82
C LEU A 117 -12.30 -21.20 22.34
N ARG A 118 -12.19 -20.11 23.09
CA ARG A 118 -12.06 -20.09 24.54
C ARG A 118 -12.75 -18.85 25.06
N ARG A 119 -13.43 -18.98 26.19
CA ARG A 119 -14.12 -17.86 26.84
C ARG A 119 -13.92 -17.87 28.35
N ILE A 120 -13.91 -16.68 28.92
CA ILE A 120 -13.97 -16.44 30.36
C ILE A 120 -15.31 -15.76 30.62
N LEU A 121 -16.13 -16.35 31.48
CA LEU A 121 -17.47 -15.87 31.79
C LEU A 121 -17.56 -15.47 33.25
N VAL A 122 -17.97 -14.22 33.49
CA VAL A 122 -18.41 -13.75 34.80
C VAL A 122 -19.87 -13.33 34.66
N ALA A 123 -20.73 -14.00 35.41
CA ALA A 123 -22.15 -13.70 35.41
C ALA A 123 -22.50 -12.63 36.45
N ASN A 124 -23.62 -11.93 36.22
CA ASN A 124 -24.23 -11.01 37.18
C ASN A 124 -23.30 -9.88 37.64
N GLN A 125 -22.52 -9.31 36.73
CA GLN A 125 -21.75 -8.11 37.05
C GLN A 125 -22.69 -6.94 37.33
N THR A 126 -22.44 -6.22 38.42
CA THR A 126 -23.17 -5.02 38.79
C THR A 126 -22.20 -3.86 38.96
N MET A 127 -22.68 -2.64 38.72
CA MET A 127 -21.89 -1.43 38.98
C MET A 127 -21.68 -1.30 40.50
N GLY A 128 -20.43 -1.27 40.94
CA GLY A 128 -20.10 -1.19 42.36
C GLY A 128 -18.65 -0.75 42.61
N SER A 129 -18.27 -0.68 43.88
CA SER A 129 -16.87 -0.46 44.27
C SER A 129 -16.23 -1.80 44.60
N CYS A 130 -15.26 -2.23 43.80
CA CYS A 130 -14.49 -3.44 44.03
C CYS A 130 -13.07 -3.30 43.47
N VAL A 131 -12.21 -4.26 43.83
CA VAL A 131 -10.85 -4.33 43.30
C VAL A 131 -10.89 -4.52 41.80
N ASP A 132 -10.21 -3.65 41.07
CA ASP A 132 -9.99 -3.81 39.64
C ASP A 132 -8.66 -4.53 39.41
N TRP A 133 -8.72 -5.70 38.78
CA TRP A 133 -7.54 -6.54 38.55
C TRP A 133 -6.60 -5.98 37.48
N ASP A 134 -7.02 -4.99 36.70
CA ASP A 134 -6.17 -4.31 35.71
C ASP A 134 -5.31 -3.20 36.30
N ASN A 135 -5.73 -2.65 37.44
CA ASN A 135 -4.98 -1.61 38.12
C ASN A 135 -3.85 -2.22 38.97
N PRO A 136 -2.74 -1.48 39.17
CA PRO A 136 -1.61 -1.96 39.94
C PRO A 136 -2.04 -2.41 41.34
N LYS A 137 -1.60 -3.60 41.72
CA LYS A 137 -1.92 -4.30 42.98
C LYS A 137 -1.30 -3.65 44.23
N GLN A 138 -0.89 -2.39 44.16
CA GLN A 138 -0.04 -1.75 45.15
C GLN A 138 -0.43 -0.28 45.31
N CYS A 139 -0.83 0.07 46.53
CA CYS A 139 -1.04 1.45 46.93
C CYS A 139 0.30 2.21 46.89
N PRO A 140 0.33 3.52 46.54
CA PRO A 140 -0.81 4.46 46.49
C PRO A 140 -1.65 4.38 45.20
N CYS A 141 -2.96 4.42 45.38
CA CYS A 141 -3.94 4.35 44.30
C CYS A 141 -4.18 5.71 43.63
N PRO A 142 -4.68 5.76 42.37
CA PRO A 142 -5.05 7.00 41.71
C PRO A 142 -6.17 7.76 42.46
N ALA A 143 -6.33 9.05 42.16
CA ALA A 143 -7.40 9.86 42.74
C ALA A 143 -8.78 9.20 42.48
N ASN A 144 -9.62 9.11 43.51
CA ASN A 144 -10.91 8.41 43.55
C ASN A 144 -10.88 6.89 43.74
N ALA A 145 -9.72 6.30 44.05
CA ALA A 145 -9.61 4.89 44.43
C ALA A 145 -9.35 4.73 45.93
N THR A 146 -9.97 3.73 46.55
CA THR A 146 -9.76 3.40 47.97
C THR A 146 -8.80 2.22 48.09
N CYS A 147 -7.76 2.36 48.93
CA CYS A 147 -6.80 1.30 49.19
C CYS A 147 -7.40 0.32 50.23
N THR A 148 -7.74 -0.90 49.80
CA THR A 148 -8.28 -1.95 50.66
C THR A 148 -7.41 -3.20 50.51
N ASN A 149 -6.84 -3.70 51.61
CA ASN A 149 -5.96 -4.89 51.64
C ASN A 149 -4.77 -4.83 50.66
N GLY A 150 -4.23 -3.64 50.42
CA GLY A 150 -3.11 -3.42 49.49
C GLY A 150 -3.50 -3.29 48.02
N TYR A 151 -4.78 -3.48 47.69
CA TYR A 151 -5.33 -3.32 46.34
C TYR A 151 -6.15 -2.04 46.22
N CYS A 152 -6.27 -1.55 45.00
CA CYS A 152 -7.07 -0.37 44.70
C CYS A 152 -8.49 -0.77 44.32
N GLU A 153 -9.46 -0.34 45.12
CA GLU A 153 -10.88 -0.43 44.82
C GLU A 153 -11.32 0.83 44.07
N VAL A 154 -12.02 0.61 42.96
CA VAL A 154 -12.56 1.66 42.10
C VAL A 154 -14.01 1.34 41.76
N GLN A 155 -14.76 2.37 41.34
CA GLN A 155 -16.10 2.13 40.80
C GLN A 155 -16.00 1.49 39.41
N THR A 156 -16.35 0.20 39.32
CA THR A 156 -16.25 -0.61 38.10
C THR A 156 -17.33 -1.71 38.10
N TRP A 157 -17.32 -2.58 37.09
CA TRP A 157 -18.17 -3.76 37.04
C TRP A 157 -17.65 -4.85 37.99
N CYS A 158 -18.46 -5.20 38.97
CA CYS A 158 -18.11 -6.12 40.04
C CYS A 158 -18.85 -7.46 39.90
N PRO A 159 -18.16 -8.61 40.02
CA PRO A 159 -16.72 -8.76 40.21
C PRO A 159 -15.95 -8.46 38.90
N SER A 160 -14.79 -7.79 39.02
CA SER A 160 -13.96 -7.40 37.88
C SER A 160 -13.23 -8.63 37.30
N ILE A 161 -13.03 -8.64 35.97
CA ILE A 161 -12.35 -9.75 35.28
C ILE A 161 -10.84 -9.52 35.18
N GLY A 162 -10.40 -8.31 34.81
CA GLY A 162 -9.01 -8.04 34.47
C GLY A 162 -8.56 -8.62 33.12
N ASP A 163 -7.92 -7.81 32.29
CA ASP A 163 -7.31 -8.13 30.99
C ASP A 163 -6.20 -9.20 31.07
N GLN A 164 -5.56 -9.41 32.23
CA GLN A 164 -4.44 -10.37 32.39
C GLN A 164 -4.82 -11.76 32.94
N ASN A 165 -6.10 -12.07 33.09
CA ASN A 165 -6.55 -13.24 33.85
C ASN A 165 -6.85 -14.50 33.01
N THR A 166 -6.32 -14.61 31.79
CA THR A 166 -6.45 -15.85 30.99
C THR A 166 -5.69 -17.04 31.57
N ALA A 167 -4.59 -16.81 32.31
CA ALA A 167 -3.85 -17.87 32.99
C ALA A 167 -4.39 -18.12 34.42
N ASN A 168 -4.79 -17.06 35.12
CA ASN A 168 -5.27 -17.11 36.51
C ASN A 168 -6.59 -16.33 36.64
N PRO A 169 -7.74 -16.93 36.30
CA PRO A 169 -9.04 -16.28 36.38
C PRO A 169 -9.37 -15.86 37.83
N PRO A 170 -10.04 -14.72 38.04
CA PRO A 170 -10.43 -14.29 39.38
C PRO A 170 -11.50 -15.24 39.96
N GLN A 171 -11.62 -15.26 41.29
CA GLN A 171 -12.53 -16.15 41.99
C GLN A 171 -13.99 -15.89 41.56
N GLY A 172 -14.61 -16.87 40.91
CA GLY A 172 -15.97 -16.76 40.35
C GLY A 172 -16.04 -16.66 38.82
N ALA A 173 -14.91 -16.47 38.13
CA ALA A 173 -14.85 -16.54 36.67
C ALA A 173 -14.78 -17.99 36.17
N LEU A 174 -15.65 -18.32 35.22
CA LEU A 174 -15.71 -19.62 34.59
C LEU A 174 -14.90 -19.61 33.30
N LEU A 175 -13.88 -20.45 33.26
CA LEU A 175 -13.09 -20.67 32.07
C LEU A 175 -13.64 -21.87 31.29
N GLU A 176 -14.05 -21.63 30.05
CA GLU A 176 -14.59 -22.69 29.20
C GLU A 176 -13.85 -22.72 27.86
N ASN A 177 -13.44 -23.92 27.46
CA ASN A 177 -12.91 -24.19 26.13
C ASN A 177 -14.01 -24.77 25.26
N VAL A 178 -14.10 -24.30 24.01
CA VAL A 178 -15.05 -24.82 23.04
C VAL A 178 -14.53 -26.15 22.50
N THR A 179 -15.38 -27.17 22.52
CA THR A 179 -15.13 -28.51 21.99
C THR A 179 -16.16 -28.87 20.90
N GLY A 180 -15.92 -29.91 20.10
CA GLY A 180 -16.86 -30.35 19.06
C GLY A 180 -16.75 -29.58 17.73
N LEU A 181 -15.57 -29.02 17.42
CA LEU A 181 -15.33 -28.18 16.24
C LEU A 181 -14.84 -28.96 15.00
N GLU A 182 -14.79 -30.29 15.08
CA GLU A 182 -14.30 -31.19 14.02
C GLU A 182 -15.00 -31.01 12.67
N ASP A 183 -16.31 -30.77 12.67
CA ASP A 183 -17.12 -30.58 11.46
C ASP A 183 -17.30 -29.10 11.07
N SER A 184 -16.54 -28.19 11.69
CA SER A 184 -16.65 -26.76 11.40
C SER A 184 -16.01 -26.42 10.05
N THR A 185 -16.69 -25.57 9.27
CA THR A 185 -16.24 -25.15 7.94
C THR A 185 -16.22 -23.63 7.82
N LEU A 186 -15.13 -23.11 7.26
CA LEU A 186 -15.01 -21.71 6.87
C LEU A 186 -15.03 -21.64 5.34
N LYS A 187 -16.15 -21.17 4.79
CA LYS A 187 -16.28 -20.95 3.34
C LYS A 187 -15.82 -19.54 3.02
N ILE A 188 -14.96 -19.43 2.01
CA ILE A 188 -14.48 -18.17 1.48
C ILE A 188 -15.05 -18.04 0.07
N ALA A 189 -15.85 -17.00 -0.16
CA ALA A 189 -16.33 -16.62 -1.47
C ALA A 189 -15.55 -15.38 -1.94
N SER A 190 -15.17 -15.35 -3.20
CA SER A 190 -14.49 -14.24 -3.89
C SER A 190 -15.28 -13.82 -5.12
#